data_AF-A0A258DL44-F1
#
_entry.id   AF-A0A258DL44-F1
#
_cell.length_a   1.000
_cell.length_b   1.000
_cell.length_c   1.000
_cell.angle_alpha   90.00
_cell.angle_beta   90.00
_cell.angle_gamma   90.00
#
_symmetry.space_group_name_H-M   'P 1'
#
loop_
_entity.id
_entity.type
_entity.pdbx_description
1 polymer ?
#
loop_
_entity_poly.entity_id
_entity_poly.type
_entity_poly.pdbx_seq_one_letter_code
_entity_poly.pdbx_strand_id
1 'polypeptide(L)'
;MLPVYRQPTFDSALVTQLLFGECYQINGLTSNRQWFRIFHEDTGTGGWVWAQLIKEITGEEYQNFLNQDYQIVTSPIAAIDYLGTQLYLLPGSRLHFSELELFNWQDHIGFTGTSRPHALKADREELCEIALRYLNAPFQAGGRSIFGLDPALGFGLIYSIGGYSWISGKIPGKSISSESALPGDLFIFRDLEKQESQFG
;
A
#
# COMPACT_ATOMS: atom_id res chain seq x y z
N MET A 1 -0.48 10.34 0.40
CA MET A 1 0.59 9.31 0.51
C MET A 1 1.60 9.77 1.55
N LEU A 2 2.16 8.84 2.32
CA LEU A 2 3.22 9.11 3.29
C LEU A 2 4.54 8.48 2.79
N PRO A 3 5.54 9.28 2.39
CA PRO A 3 6.82 8.76 1.92
C PRO A 3 7.64 8.19 3.09
N VAL A 4 8.21 7.01 2.89
CA VAL A 4 9.04 6.31 3.89
C VAL A 4 10.47 6.24 3.36
N TYR A 5 11.40 6.84 4.09
CA TYR A 5 12.79 7.01 3.68
C TYR A 5 13.72 6.00 4.36
N ARG A 6 14.85 5.69 3.71
CA ARG A 6 15.87 4.79 4.27
C ARG A 6 16.62 5.41 5.45
N GLN A 7 16.89 6.71 5.38
CA GLN A 7 17.52 7.53 6.41
C GLN A 7 16.61 8.72 6.75
N PRO A 8 16.75 9.34 7.94
CA PRO A 8 15.91 10.45 8.39
C PRO A 8 16.32 11.78 7.75
N THR A 9 16.36 11.82 6.42
CA THR A 9 16.74 12.97 5.61
C THR A 9 15.94 12.97 4.30
N PHE A 10 15.67 14.15 3.72
CA PHE A 10 14.86 14.25 2.50
C PHE A 10 15.60 13.85 1.22
N ASP A 11 16.93 13.82 1.25
CA ASP A 11 17.80 13.34 0.17
C ASP A 11 18.01 11.82 0.18
N SER A 12 17.52 11.13 1.21
CA SER A 12 17.54 9.68 1.28
C SER A 12 16.67 9.04 0.20
N ALA A 13 17.07 7.84 -0.24
CA ALA A 13 16.21 6.99 -1.06
C ALA A 13 14.87 6.68 -0.35
N LEU A 14 13.80 6.62 -1.15
CA LEU A 14 12.52 6.08 -0.73
C LEU A 14 12.62 4.56 -0.60
N VAL A 15 12.11 4.02 0.50
CA VAL A 15 11.95 2.59 0.74
C VAL A 15 10.57 2.14 0.28
N THR A 16 9.55 2.95 0.56
CA THR A 16 8.16 2.70 0.16
C THR A 16 7.32 3.97 0.32
N GLN A 17 6.04 3.87 -0.03
CA GLN A 17 5.01 4.88 0.22
C GLN A 17 3.82 4.20 0.88
N LEU A 18 3.33 4.77 2.00
CA LEU A 18 2.07 4.33 2.59
C LEU A 18 0.89 5.10 2.00
N LEU A 19 -0.17 4.37 1.72
CA LEU A 19 -1.43 4.90 1.21
C LEU A 19 -2.35 5.31 2.37
N PHE A 20 -3.40 6.05 2.05
CA PHE A 20 -4.36 6.48 3.06
C PHE A 20 -5.00 5.27 3.74
N GLY A 21 -5.22 5.37 5.05
CA GLY A 21 -5.81 4.30 5.86
C GLY A 21 -4.87 3.13 6.22
N GLU A 22 -3.62 3.13 5.76
CA GLU A 22 -2.64 2.15 6.23
C GLU A 22 -2.09 2.52 7.61
N CYS A 23 -2.10 1.54 8.52
CA CYS A 23 -1.64 1.71 9.89
C CYS A 23 -0.18 1.24 10.03
N TYR A 24 0.59 1.90 10.89
CA TYR A 24 2.00 1.58 11.12
C TYR A 24 2.35 1.78 12.59
N GLN A 25 3.41 1.12 13.04
CA GLN A 25 3.93 1.26 14.41
C GLN A 25 5.12 2.21 14.42
N ILE A 26 5.11 3.16 15.35
CA ILE A 26 6.28 4.01 15.63
C ILE A 26 7.19 3.22 16.58
N ASN A 27 8.44 2.98 16.17
CA ASN A 27 9.41 2.19 16.93
C ASN A 27 10.72 2.93 17.23
N GLY A 28 10.79 4.22 16.92
CA GLY A 28 11.91 5.07 17.26
C GLY A 28 11.72 6.50 16.78
N LEU A 29 12.61 7.39 17.21
CA LEU A 29 12.67 8.77 16.74
C LEU A 29 14.10 9.31 16.78
N THR A 30 14.38 10.34 15.98
CA THR A 30 15.63 11.09 16.06
C THR A 30 15.69 11.94 17.33
N SER A 31 16.91 12.29 17.78
CA SER A 31 17.12 13.12 18.98
C SER A 31 16.40 14.49 18.90
N ASN A 32 16.31 15.06 17.71
CA ASN A 32 15.61 16.32 17.44
C ASN A 32 14.10 16.16 17.20
N ARG A 33 13.56 14.94 17.29
CA ARG A 33 12.13 14.60 17.08
C ARG A 33 11.55 15.00 15.72
N GLN A 34 12.39 15.25 14.72
CA GLN A 34 11.92 15.61 13.37
C GLN A 34 11.49 14.38 12.56
N TRP A 35 11.98 13.19 12.92
CA TRP A 35 11.71 11.97 12.19
C TRP A 35 11.32 10.84 13.14
N PHE A 36 10.31 10.08 12.71
CA PHE A 36 9.92 8.83 13.35
C PHE A 36 10.39 7.67 12.52
N ARG A 37 10.90 6.63 13.20
CA ARG A 37 11.09 5.33 12.59
C ARG A 37 9.79 4.56 12.74
N ILE A 38 9.32 4.02 11.63
CA ILE A 38 8.08 3.25 11.56
C ILE A 38 8.29 1.85 11.03
N PHE A 39 7.33 0.97 11.32
CA PHE A 39 7.19 -0.36 10.75
C PHE A 39 5.75 -0.59 10.29
N HIS A 40 5.59 -1.02 9.05
CA HIS A 40 4.31 -1.37 8.44
C HIS A 40 4.20 -2.89 8.40
N GLU A 41 3.27 -3.44 9.19
CA GLU A 41 3.17 -4.90 9.40
C GLU A 41 2.76 -5.65 8.13
N ASP A 42 1.82 -5.11 7.34
CA ASP A 42 1.29 -5.78 6.15
C ASP A 42 2.34 -6.04 5.09
N THR A 43 3.24 -5.07 4.89
CA THR A 43 4.34 -5.21 3.92
C THR A 43 5.61 -5.75 4.56
N GLY A 44 5.72 -5.75 5.90
CA GLY A 44 6.93 -6.09 6.63
C GLY A 44 8.08 -5.09 6.42
N THR A 45 7.77 -3.86 5.99
CA THR A 45 8.77 -2.83 5.66
C THR A 45 8.81 -1.73 6.71
N GLY A 46 9.97 -1.14 6.92
CA GLY A 46 10.13 0.00 7.83
C GLY A 46 11.13 1.02 7.31
N GLY A 47 11.10 2.20 7.90
CA GLY A 47 11.96 3.32 7.52
C GLY A 47 11.60 4.56 8.32
N TRP A 48 11.96 5.72 7.79
CA TRP A 48 11.82 7.01 8.45
C TRP A 48 10.73 7.84 7.78
N VAL A 49 9.89 8.47 8.58
CA VAL A 49 8.85 9.40 8.12
C VAL A 49 9.01 10.74 8.82
N TRP A 50 8.68 11.81 8.12
CA TRP A 50 8.73 13.15 8.68
C TRP A 50 7.62 13.32 9.71
N ALA A 51 7.96 13.83 10.90
CA ALA A 51 7.03 13.91 12.03
C ALA A 51 5.79 14.78 11.76
N GLN A 52 5.84 15.71 10.81
CA GLN A 52 4.68 16.55 10.48
C GLN A 52 3.62 15.83 9.63
N LEU A 53 3.94 14.67 9.05
CA LEU A 53 3.02 13.91 8.20
C LEU A 53 2.36 12.73 8.92
N ILE A 54 2.70 12.51 10.19
CA ILE A 54 2.11 11.42 10.95
C ILE A 54 0.76 11.84 11.54
N LYS A 55 -0.13 10.87 11.65
CA LYS A 55 -1.37 10.97 12.42
C LYS A 55 -1.32 9.89 13.48
N GLU A 56 -1.23 10.30 14.73
CA GLU A 56 -1.25 9.36 15.86
C GLU A 56 -2.67 8.86 16.11
N ILE A 57 -2.75 7.59 16.46
CA ILE A 57 -3.95 6.90 16.91
C ILE A 57 -3.60 6.11 18.18
N THR A 58 -4.60 5.79 18.98
CA THR A 58 -4.44 4.94 20.16
C THR A 58 -4.13 3.50 19.77
N GLY A 59 -3.58 2.73 20.71
CA GLY A 59 -3.35 1.29 20.51
C GLY A 59 -4.65 0.51 20.27
N GLU A 60 -5.76 0.94 20.86
CA GLU A 60 -7.08 0.35 20.64
C GLU A 60 -7.58 0.60 19.22
N GLU A 61 -7.53 1.84 18.74
CA GLU A 61 -7.86 2.18 17.34
C GLU A 61 -6.99 1.41 16.36
N TYR A 62 -5.69 1.28 16.63
CA TYR A 62 -4.77 0.49 15.82
C TYR A 62 -5.23 -0.98 15.72
N GLN A 63 -5.56 -1.61 16.86
CA GLN A 63 -6.08 -2.98 16.84
C GLN A 63 -7.42 -3.08 16.13
N ASN A 64 -8.29 -2.09 16.27
CA ASN A 64 -9.58 -2.07 15.55
C ASN A 64 -9.36 -2.01 14.03
N PHE A 65 -8.52 -1.09 13.54
CA PHE A 65 -8.25 -0.95 12.11
C PHE A 65 -7.52 -2.16 11.49
N LEU A 66 -6.76 -2.93 12.28
CA LEU A 66 -6.14 -4.16 11.80
C LEU A 66 -7.12 -5.33 11.68
N ASN A 67 -8.17 -5.35 12.50
CA ASN A 67 -9.07 -6.51 12.62
C ASN A 67 -10.45 -6.28 12.00
N GLN A 68 -10.78 -5.06 11.60
CA GLN A 68 -12.04 -4.72 10.94
C GLN A 68 -11.93 -4.82 9.42
N ASP A 69 -13.05 -5.19 8.80
CA ASP A 69 -13.19 -5.09 7.36
C ASP A 69 -13.14 -3.62 6.91
N TYR A 70 -12.58 -3.41 5.73
CA TYR A 70 -12.48 -2.10 5.10
C TYR A 70 -12.72 -2.20 3.60
N GLN A 71 -13.06 -1.05 3.02
CA GLN A 71 -13.14 -0.87 1.57
C GLN A 71 -11.78 -0.42 1.04
N ILE A 72 -11.39 -0.91 -0.13
CA ILE A 72 -10.16 -0.50 -0.80
C ILE A 72 -10.49 0.28 -2.06
N VAL A 73 -9.90 1.47 -2.21
CA VAL A 73 -10.08 2.33 -3.38
C VAL A 73 -9.51 1.65 -4.61
N THR A 74 -10.26 1.67 -5.70
CA THR A 74 -9.86 1.08 -6.99
C THR A 74 -9.75 2.12 -8.09
N SER A 75 -10.44 3.27 -7.99
CA SER A 75 -10.36 4.34 -9.00
C SER A 75 -8.97 4.98 -9.03
N PRO A 76 -8.44 5.38 -10.21
CA PRO A 76 -7.10 5.96 -10.35
C PRO A 76 -6.85 7.18 -9.45
N ILE A 77 -7.89 8.00 -9.28
CA ILE A 77 -7.95 9.06 -8.29
C ILE A 77 -9.35 9.00 -7.68
N ALA A 78 -9.43 9.08 -6.37
CA ALA A 78 -10.65 9.33 -5.62
C ALA A 78 -10.46 10.56 -4.73
N ALA A 79 -11.55 11.08 -4.18
CA ALA A 79 -11.47 12.11 -3.14
C ALA A 79 -12.48 11.85 -2.02
N ILE A 80 -12.19 12.36 -0.83
CA ILE A 80 -13.10 12.44 0.31
C ILE A 80 -13.08 13.86 0.90
N ASP A 81 -14.17 14.25 1.53
CA ASP A 81 -14.23 15.43 2.40
C ASP A 81 -13.65 15.09 3.76
N TYR A 82 -12.55 15.76 4.11
CA TYR A 82 -11.89 15.64 5.40
C TYR A 82 -11.66 17.03 6.00
N LEU A 83 -12.33 17.31 7.12
CA LEU A 83 -12.24 18.58 7.86
C LEU A 83 -12.49 19.82 6.98
N GLY A 84 -13.46 19.73 6.06
CA GLY A 84 -13.80 20.82 5.13
C GLY A 84 -12.82 21.00 3.97
N THR A 85 -11.93 20.04 3.74
CA THR A 85 -11.00 20.00 2.61
C THR A 85 -11.10 18.70 1.85
N GLN A 86 -10.82 18.73 0.55
CA GLN A 86 -10.79 17.54 -0.29
C GLN A 86 -9.44 16.83 -0.16
N LEU A 87 -9.47 15.59 0.28
CA LEU A 87 -8.29 14.72 0.35
C LEU A 87 -8.34 13.71 -0.80
N TYR A 88 -7.31 13.71 -1.64
CA TYR A 88 -7.21 12.77 -2.76
C TYR A 88 -6.61 11.43 -2.35
N LEU A 89 -7.22 10.36 -2.83
CA LEU A 89 -6.90 8.97 -2.56
C LEU A 89 -6.47 8.28 -3.85
N LEU A 90 -5.59 7.30 -3.72
CA LEU A 90 -5.08 6.50 -4.85
C LEU A 90 -5.51 5.04 -4.70
N PRO A 91 -5.48 4.24 -5.79
CA PRO A 91 -5.78 2.82 -5.72
C PRO A 91 -4.95 2.12 -4.65
N GLY A 92 -5.62 1.34 -3.79
CA GLY A 92 -5.02 0.71 -2.62
C GLY A 92 -5.20 1.46 -1.30
N SER A 93 -5.73 2.69 -1.33
CA SER A 93 -6.11 3.40 -0.11
C SER A 93 -7.23 2.64 0.60
N ARG A 94 -7.16 2.57 1.94
CA ARG A 94 -8.13 1.88 2.79
C ARG A 94 -9.11 2.87 3.38
N LEU A 95 -10.37 2.52 3.29
CA LEU A 95 -11.50 3.24 3.85
C LEU A 95 -12.09 2.33 4.92
N HIS A 96 -11.74 2.58 6.18
CA HIS A 96 -12.16 1.81 7.36
C HIS A 96 -13.62 2.10 7.71
N PHE A 97 -14.53 1.65 6.84
CA PHE A 97 -15.98 1.66 7.03
C PHE A 97 -16.51 0.25 6.88
N SER A 98 -17.51 -0.09 7.68
CA SER A 98 -18.19 -1.38 7.61
C SER A 98 -19.32 -1.33 6.58
N GLU A 99 -19.54 -2.41 5.83
CA GLU A 99 -20.77 -2.57 5.02
C GLU A 99 -22.03 -2.70 5.88
N LEU A 100 -21.88 -2.93 7.18
CA LEU A 100 -22.97 -3.01 8.14
C LEU A 100 -23.43 -1.63 8.64
N GLU A 101 -22.84 -0.54 8.14
CA GLU A 101 -23.34 0.79 8.45
C GLU A 101 -24.74 0.97 7.88
N LEU A 102 -25.68 1.38 8.74
CA LEU A 102 -27.09 1.58 8.40
C LEU A 102 -27.30 2.69 7.34
N PHE A 103 -26.27 3.46 7.04
CA PHE A 103 -26.30 4.58 6.12
C PHE A 103 -25.23 4.43 5.04
N ASN A 104 -25.46 5.06 3.89
CA ASN A 104 -24.48 5.12 2.83
C ASN A 104 -23.27 5.96 3.26
N TRP A 105 -22.20 5.32 3.72
CA TRP A 105 -20.98 6.00 4.18
C TRP A 105 -20.38 6.92 3.11
N GLN A 106 -20.58 6.62 1.82
CA GLN A 106 -20.02 7.42 0.73
C GLN A 106 -20.55 8.85 0.71
N ASP A 107 -21.86 9.03 0.93
CA ASP A 107 -22.49 10.35 0.94
C ASP A 107 -22.06 11.18 2.15
N HIS A 108 -21.82 10.51 3.29
CA HIS A 108 -21.40 11.18 4.52
C HIS A 108 -19.98 11.75 4.46
N ILE A 109 -19.10 11.14 3.67
CA ILE A 109 -17.70 11.58 3.56
C ILE A 109 -17.38 12.21 2.20
N GLY A 110 -18.38 12.43 1.34
CA GLY A 110 -18.18 12.97 0.00
C GLY A 110 -17.24 12.13 -0.86
N PHE A 111 -17.31 10.79 -0.75
CA PHE A 111 -16.42 9.90 -1.50
C PHE A 111 -16.73 9.97 -3.00
N THR A 112 -15.74 10.36 -3.80
CA THR A 112 -15.80 10.34 -5.26
C THR A 112 -14.88 9.24 -5.77
N GLY A 113 -15.43 8.23 -6.45
CA GLY A 113 -14.63 7.15 -7.03
C GLY A 113 -15.26 5.78 -6.88
N THR A 114 -14.44 4.75 -7.05
CA THR A 114 -14.85 3.35 -6.90
C THR A 114 -14.02 2.68 -5.83
N SER A 115 -14.65 1.80 -5.05
CA SER A 115 -13.99 0.95 -4.06
C SER A 115 -14.55 -0.46 -4.13
N ARG A 116 -13.88 -1.41 -3.47
CA ARG A 116 -14.36 -2.78 -3.29
C ARG A 116 -14.09 -3.25 -1.87
N PRO A 117 -14.84 -4.24 -1.36
CA PRO A 117 -14.57 -4.81 -0.04
C PRO A 117 -13.26 -5.59 -0.09
N HIS A 118 -12.36 -5.36 0.86
CA HIS A 118 -11.10 -6.11 0.92
C HIS A 118 -11.34 -7.59 1.27
N ALA A 119 -12.39 -7.89 2.03
CA ALA A 119 -12.76 -9.26 2.40
C ALA A 119 -13.16 -10.12 1.18
N LEU A 120 -13.63 -9.49 0.10
CA LEU A 120 -14.00 -10.18 -1.13
C LEU A 120 -12.76 -10.35 -2.02
N LYS A 121 -12.28 -11.59 -2.13
CA LYS A 121 -11.13 -11.92 -2.98
C LYS A 121 -11.48 -11.80 -4.46
N ALA A 122 -10.59 -11.15 -5.20
CA ALA A 122 -10.69 -11.01 -6.64
C ALA A 122 -10.46 -12.35 -7.34
N ASP A 123 -11.24 -12.63 -8.38
CA ASP A 123 -10.91 -13.70 -9.31
C ASP A 123 -9.74 -13.32 -10.22
N ARG A 124 -9.39 -14.20 -11.17
CA ARG A 124 -8.21 -14.00 -12.03
C ARG A 124 -8.41 -12.83 -12.97
N GLU A 125 -9.62 -12.72 -13.53
CA GLU A 125 -10.03 -11.68 -14.45
C GLU A 125 -9.97 -10.31 -13.76
N GLU A 126 -10.58 -10.18 -12.58
CA GLU A 126 -10.53 -8.97 -11.77
C GLU A 126 -9.10 -8.59 -11.35
N LEU A 127 -8.26 -9.57 -10.96
CA LEU A 127 -6.84 -9.31 -10.65
C LEU A 127 -6.08 -8.75 -11.85
N CYS A 128 -6.33 -9.28 -13.05
CA CYS A 128 -5.74 -8.78 -14.28
C CYS A 128 -6.22 -7.35 -14.58
N GLU A 129 -7.51 -7.06 -14.40
CA GLU A 129 -8.05 -5.71 -14.56
C GLU A 129 -7.45 -4.70 -13.58
N ILE A 130 -7.25 -5.09 -12.31
CA ILE A 130 -6.57 -4.27 -11.31
C ILE A 130 -5.13 -3.99 -11.77
N ALA A 131 -4.40 -5.02 -12.20
CA ALA A 131 -3.01 -4.88 -12.67
C ALA A 131 -2.90 -3.95 -13.88
N LEU A 132 -3.83 -4.05 -14.84
CA LEU A 132 -3.84 -3.22 -16.05
C LEU A 132 -4.02 -1.72 -15.75
N ARG A 133 -4.57 -1.34 -14.59
CA ARG A 133 -4.66 0.08 -14.18
C ARG A 133 -3.28 0.69 -13.88
N TYR A 134 -2.28 -0.14 -13.61
CA TYR A 134 -0.89 0.27 -13.42
C TYR A 134 -0.07 0.19 -14.72
N LEU A 135 -0.69 -0.19 -15.84
CA LEU A 135 -0.02 -0.16 -17.14
C LEU A 135 0.42 1.28 -17.43
N ASN A 136 1.68 1.44 -17.84
CA ASN A 136 2.34 2.74 -18.09
C ASN A 136 2.60 3.58 -16.83
N ALA A 137 2.39 3.07 -15.62
CA ALA A 137 2.91 3.73 -14.42
C ALA A 137 4.44 3.85 -14.55
N PRO A 138 5.02 5.06 -14.41
CA PRO A 138 6.46 5.23 -14.56
C PRO A 138 7.19 4.50 -13.43
N PHE A 139 8.37 3.98 -13.74
CA PHE A 139 9.23 3.40 -12.70
C PHE A 139 9.64 4.49 -11.70
N GLN A 140 9.49 4.18 -10.41
CA GLN A 140 10.05 4.97 -9.31
C GLN A 140 10.52 4.00 -8.23
N ALA A 141 11.80 4.06 -7.86
CA ALA A 141 12.32 3.28 -6.73
C ALA A 141 11.57 3.65 -5.43
N GLY A 142 11.07 2.65 -4.71
CA GLY A 142 10.22 2.85 -3.53
C GLY A 142 8.82 3.40 -3.83
N GLY A 143 8.43 3.48 -5.11
CA GLY A 143 7.11 3.94 -5.53
C GLY A 143 6.02 2.88 -5.31
N ARG A 144 4.85 3.31 -4.84
CA ARG A 144 3.69 2.43 -4.60
C ARG A 144 2.39 3.09 -5.08
N SER A 145 2.38 3.61 -6.30
CA SER A 145 1.19 4.22 -6.92
C SER A 145 1.24 4.25 -8.44
N ILE A 146 0.16 4.72 -9.08
CA ILE A 146 0.12 4.96 -10.53
C ILE A 146 1.03 6.11 -11.00
N PHE A 147 1.53 6.96 -10.08
CA PHE A 147 2.46 8.05 -10.39
C PHE A 147 3.94 7.64 -10.28
N GLY A 148 4.18 6.42 -9.82
CA GLY A 148 5.52 5.90 -9.54
C GLY A 148 5.38 4.52 -8.92
N LEU A 149 5.82 3.50 -9.65
CA LEU A 149 5.68 2.11 -9.26
C LEU A 149 7.05 1.42 -9.23
N ASP A 150 7.40 0.88 -8.07
CA ASP A 150 8.50 -0.06 -7.92
C ASP A 150 7.94 -1.47 -8.12
N PRO A 151 8.43 -2.27 -9.09
CA PRO A 151 7.96 -3.64 -9.31
C PRO A 151 8.08 -4.53 -8.06
N ALA A 152 9.06 -4.28 -7.17
CA ALA A 152 9.20 -5.02 -5.92
C ALA A 152 8.07 -4.76 -4.92
N LEU A 153 7.34 -3.65 -5.07
CA LEU A 153 6.23 -3.23 -4.21
C LEU A 153 4.87 -3.31 -4.93
N GLY A 154 4.86 -3.14 -6.25
CA GLY A 154 3.66 -2.99 -7.07
C GLY A 154 2.81 -4.26 -7.12
N PHE A 155 3.42 -5.43 -7.25
CA PHE A 155 2.66 -6.68 -7.22
C PHE A 155 1.97 -6.90 -5.87
N GLY A 156 2.66 -6.64 -4.75
CA GLY A 156 2.04 -6.71 -3.43
C GLY A 156 0.84 -5.78 -3.28
N LEU A 157 0.94 -4.55 -3.83
CA LEU A 157 -0.17 -3.60 -3.87
C LEU A 157 -1.36 -4.11 -4.71
N ILE A 158 -1.10 -4.61 -5.93
CA ILE A 158 -2.14 -5.14 -6.83
C ILE A 158 -2.90 -6.29 -6.18
N TYR A 159 -2.18 -7.24 -5.58
CA TYR A 159 -2.80 -8.36 -4.86
C TYR A 159 -3.56 -7.90 -3.62
N SER A 160 -3.05 -6.90 -2.89
CA SER A 160 -3.76 -6.30 -1.75
C SER A 160 -5.07 -5.64 -2.17
N ILE A 161 -5.11 -4.92 -3.31
CA ILE A 161 -6.36 -4.39 -3.87
C ILE A 161 -7.34 -5.53 -4.20
N GLY A 162 -6.84 -6.68 -4.66
CA GLY A 162 -7.63 -7.87 -4.90
C GLY A 162 -8.03 -8.67 -3.65
N GLY A 163 -7.75 -8.20 -2.44
CA GLY A 163 -8.11 -8.90 -1.19
C GLY A 163 -7.12 -9.97 -0.75
N TYR A 164 -5.88 -9.95 -1.26
CA TYR A 164 -4.83 -10.90 -0.90
C TYR A 164 -3.72 -10.21 -0.10
N SER A 165 -3.40 -10.76 1.07
CA SER A 165 -2.25 -10.29 1.87
C SER A 165 -0.94 -10.86 1.34
N TRP A 166 0.06 -9.99 1.15
CA TRP A 166 1.39 -10.36 0.72
C TRP A 166 2.45 -9.51 1.42
N ILE A 167 3.19 -10.16 2.34
CA ILE A 167 4.39 -9.59 2.96
C ILE A 167 5.51 -9.50 1.92
N SER A 168 5.99 -8.28 1.65
CA SER A 168 7.02 -8.03 0.64
C SER A 168 8.28 -8.87 0.89
N GLY A 169 8.90 -9.37 -0.17
CA GLY A 169 10.10 -10.21 -0.10
C GLY A 169 9.85 -11.69 0.25
N LYS A 170 8.64 -12.09 0.65
CA LYS A 170 8.25 -13.51 0.74
C LYS A 170 7.57 -13.94 -0.56
N ILE A 171 7.84 -15.14 -1.04
CA ILE A 171 7.14 -15.69 -2.21
C ILE A 171 5.78 -16.22 -1.76
N PRO A 172 4.65 -15.66 -2.24
CA PRO A 172 3.33 -16.12 -1.85
C PRO A 172 2.91 -17.35 -2.67
N GLY A 173 1.88 -18.05 -2.20
CA GLY A 173 1.22 -19.11 -2.97
C GLY A 173 2.05 -20.39 -3.13
N LYS A 174 1.73 -21.15 -4.18
CA LYS A 174 2.35 -22.44 -4.50
C LYS A 174 3.11 -22.31 -5.81
N SER A 175 4.31 -22.88 -5.86
CA SER A 175 5.07 -22.99 -7.11
C SER A 175 4.38 -23.93 -8.09
N ILE A 176 4.30 -23.49 -9.34
CA ILE A 176 3.78 -24.24 -10.50
C ILE A 176 4.83 -24.20 -11.62
N SER A 177 4.71 -25.09 -12.60
CA SER A 177 5.61 -25.06 -13.76
C SER A 177 5.20 -23.93 -14.72
N SER A 178 6.17 -23.41 -15.47
CA SER A 178 5.94 -22.33 -16.44
C SER A 178 4.88 -22.67 -17.49
N GLU A 179 4.78 -23.94 -17.85
CA GLU A 179 3.84 -24.44 -18.87
C GLU A 179 2.39 -24.47 -18.36
N SER A 180 2.22 -24.44 -17.03
CA SER A 180 0.91 -24.45 -16.37
C SER A 180 0.45 -23.06 -15.94
N ALA A 181 1.24 -22.02 -16.21
CA ALA A 181 0.93 -20.65 -15.81
C ALA A 181 -0.26 -20.07 -16.59
N LEU A 182 -1.14 -19.38 -15.86
CA LEU A 182 -2.31 -18.69 -16.37
C LEU A 182 -2.24 -17.19 -16.03
N PRO A 183 -3.03 -16.34 -16.71
CA PRO A 183 -3.20 -14.94 -16.31
C PRO A 183 -3.55 -14.81 -14.82
N GLY A 184 -2.89 -13.89 -14.13
CA GLY A 184 -2.97 -13.73 -12.68
C GLY A 184 -2.00 -14.59 -11.88
N ASP A 185 -1.15 -15.42 -12.51
CA ASP A 185 0.01 -16.03 -11.85
C ASP A 185 1.23 -15.08 -11.88
N LEU A 186 2.13 -15.25 -10.91
CA LEU A 186 3.35 -14.44 -10.77
C LEU A 186 4.55 -15.16 -11.37
N PHE A 187 5.24 -14.49 -12.30
CA PHE A 187 6.59 -14.88 -12.69
C PHE A 187 7.61 -14.18 -11.80
N ILE A 188 8.37 -14.97 -11.04
CA ILE A 188 9.41 -14.46 -10.14
C ILE A 188 10.77 -14.83 -10.72
N PHE A 189 11.50 -13.81 -11.17
CA PHE A 189 12.86 -13.97 -11.65
C PHE A 189 13.84 -13.73 -10.50
N ARG A 190 14.81 -14.62 -10.35
CA ARG A 190 15.96 -14.40 -9.46
C ARG A 190 17.17 -14.16 -10.34
N ASP A 191 17.84 -13.04 -10.09
CA ASP A 191 19.17 -12.84 -10.63
C ASP A 191 20.13 -13.79 -9.89
N LEU A 192 20.73 -14.73 -10.63
CA LEU A 192 21.70 -15.69 -10.09
C LEU A 192 23.09 -15.05 -9.97
N GLU A 193 23.30 -13.89 -10.58
CA GLU A 193 24.55 -13.14 -10.57
C GLU A 193 24.38 -11.85 -9.74
N LYS A 194 24.26 -11.96 -8.42
CA LYS A 194 24.55 -10.78 -7.58
C LYS A 194 26.03 -10.45 -7.71
N GLN A 195 26.39 -9.58 -8.65
CA GLN A 195 27.59 -8.77 -8.50
C GLN A 195 27.37 -7.93 -7.23
N GLU A 196 28.28 -8.06 -6.26
CA GLU A 196 28.40 -7.10 -5.19
C GLU A 196 28.43 -5.71 -5.82
N SER A 197 27.40 -4.90 -5.55
CA SER A 197 27.44 -3.51 -5.99
C SER A 197 28.56 -2.85 -5.20
N GLN A 198 29.70 -2.61 -5.86
CA GLN A 198 30.72 -1.70 -5.39
C GLN A 198 30.18 -0.27 -5.46
N PHE A 199 29.30 0.08 -4.52
CA PHE A 199 29.12 1.44 -4.08
C PHE A 199 28.99 1.36 -2.56
N GLY A 200 30.05 1.82 -1.90
CA GLY A 200 30.25 1.77 -0.45
C GLY A 200 29.40 2.75 0.36
#